data_AF-A0A949RMW0-F1
#
_entry.id   AF-A0A949RMW0-F1
#
_cell.length_a   1.000
_cell.length_b   1.000
_cell.length_c   1.000
_cell.angle_alpha   90.00
_cell.angle_beta   90.00
_cell.angle_gamma   90.00
#
_symmetry.space_group_name_H-M   'P 1'
#
loop_
_entity.id
_entity.type
_entity.pdbx_description
1 polymer ?
#
loop_
_entity_poly.entity_id
_entity_poly.type
_entity_poly.pdbx_seq_one_letter_code
_entity_poly.pdbx_strand_id
1 'polypeptide(L)'
;MIAPTTFNITTLLVLAITIWVLVIRYRTRPDNNWPLFYYIALVAYTKKFEDIIDPGFVFVAVVGALLLRFEFMSGWVLKAVMYIETACLGYVILRCVQVLFGSG
;
A
#
# COMPACT_ATOMS: atom_id res chain seq x y z
N MET A 1 -11.85 19.45 -12.71
CA MET A 1 -10.99 20.10 -11.71
C MET A 1 -11.26 19.47 -10.36
N ILE A 2 -10.30 18.73 -9.79
CA ILE A 2 -10.42 18.18 -8.43
C ILE A 2 -10.05 19.32 -7.47
N ALA A 3 -10.86 19.58 -6.46
CA ALA A 3 -10.54 20.59 -5.45
C ALA A 3 -9.26 20.17 -4.71
N PRO A 4 -8.32 21.09 -4.42
CA PRO A 4 -7.07 20.77 -3.73
C PRO A 4 -7.32 20.13 -2.35
N THR A 5 -8.44 20.44 -1.72
CA THR A 5 -8.90 19.80 -0.48
C THR A 5 -9.27 18.33 -0.65
N THR A 6 -10.00 17.97 -1.72
CA THR A 6 -10.36 16.57 -2.00
C THR A 6 -9.12 15.72 -2.26
N PHE A 7 -8.13 16.28 -2.96
CA PHE A 7 -6.85 15.63 -3.18
C PHE A 7 -6.14 15.34 -1.86
N ASN A 8 -5.90 16.36 -1.03
CA ASN A 8 -5.19 16.22 0.25
C ASN A 8 -5.90 15.24 1.20
N ILE A 9 -7.23 15.31 1.30
CA ILE A 9 -8.02 14.39 2.13
C ILE A 9 -7.86 12.95 1.64
N THR A 10 -7.92 12.71 0.33
CA THR A 10 -7.76 11.37 -0.23
C THR A 10 -6.36 10.83 0.01
N THR A 11 -5.32 11.65 -0.19
CA THR A 11 -3.92 11.28 0.08
C THR A 11 -3.67 10.96 1.55
N LEU A 12 -4.24 11.75 2.47
CA LEU A 12 -4.20 11.49 3.92
C LEU A 12 -4.89 10.18 4.28
N LEU A 13 -6.04 9.90 3.67
CA LEU A 13 -6.78 8.67 3.88
C LEU A 13 -5.97 7.46 3.40
N VAL A 14 -5.37 7.53 2.20
CA VAL A 14 -4.47 6.48 1.68
C VAL A 14 -3.29 6.28 2.62
N LEU A 15 -2.63 7.35 3.07
CA LEU A 15 -1.52 7.29 4.02
C LEU A 15 -1.92 6.57 5.32
N ALA A 16 -3.04 6.98 5.93
CA ALA A 16 -3.53 6.41 7.18
C ALA A 16 -3.86 4.91 7.04
N ILE A 17 -4.53 4.51 5.94
CA ILE A 17 -4.83 3.09 5.71
C ILE A 17 -3.55 2.32 5.37
N THR A 18 -2.57 2.90 4.66
CA THR A 18 -1.28 2.24 4.39
C THR A 18 -0.58 1.88 5.70
N ILE A 19 -0.51 2.81 6.64
CA ILE A 19 0.09 2.60 7.96
C ILE A 19 -0.70 1.54 8.73
N TRP A 20 -2.03 1.60 8.70
CA TRP A 20 -2.86 0.59 9.36
C TRP A 20 -2.61 -0.82 8.78
N VAL A 21 -2.53 -0.95 7.45
CA VAL A 21 -2.23 -2.21 6.76
C VAL A 21 -0.84 -2.74 7.15
N LEU A 22 0.15 -1.85 7.27
CA LEU A 22 1.48 -2.22 7.77
C LEU A 22 1.39 -2.79 9.20
N VAL A 23 0.70 -2.09 10.12
CA VAL A 23 0.58 -2.49 11.53
C VAL A 23 -0.18 -3.80 11.70
N ILE A 24 -1.32 -3.95 11.02
CA ILE A 24 -2.13 -5.17 11.10
C ILE A 24 -1.38 -6.38 10.52
N ARG A 25 -0.49 -6.17 9.53
CA ARG A 25 0.35 -7.24 8.99
C ARG A 25 1.26 -7.87 10.04
N TYR A 26 1.82 -7.05 10.93
CA TYR A 26 2.68 -7.55 12.01
C TYR A 26 1.90 -8.04 13.24
N ARG A 27 0.63 -7.65 13.38
CA ARG A 27 -0.18 -7.92 14.58
C ARG A 27 -1.17 -9.08 14.40
N THR A 28 -1.62 -9.37 13.18
CA THR A 28 -2.73 -10.28 12.92
C THR A 28 -2.28 -11.50 12.12
N ARG A 29 -2.88 -12.66 12.41
CA ARG A 29 -2.68 -13.90 11.64
C ARG A 29 -3.15 -13.72 10.19
N PRO A 30 -2.57 -14.47 9.23
CA PRO A 30 -2.80 -14.32 7.79
C PRO A 30 -4.23 -14.53 7.29
N ASP A 31 -5.20 -14.89 8.14
CA ASP A 31 -6.61 -15.09 7.78
C ASP A 31 -7.41 -13.81 7.49
N ASN A 32 -6.82 -12.63 7.70
CA ASN A 32 -7.55 -11.37 7.56
C ASN A 32 -7.50 -10.85 6.11
N ASN A 33 -8.63 -10.85 5.40
CA ASN A 33 -8.72 -10.38 4.00
C ASN A 33 -8.73 -8.85 3.81
N TRP A 34 -8.79 -8.08 4.89
CA TRP A 34 -8.87 -6.61 4.85
C TRP A 34 -7.76 -5.91 4.05
N PRO A 35 -6.49 -6.36 4.08
CA PRO A 35 -5.44 -5.77 3.25
C PRO A 35 -5.78 -5.81 1.75
N LEU A 36 -6.50 -6.84 1.28
CA LEU A 36 -6.84 -6.99 -0.13
C LEU A 36 -7.78 -5.89 -0.62
N PHE A 37 -8.78 -5.54 0.20
CA PHE A 37 -9.68 -4.42 -0.10
C PHE A 37 -8.92 -3.09 -0.18
N TYR A 38 -7.92 -2.91 0.69
CA TYR A 38 -7.03 -1.75 0.62
C TYR A 38 -6.23 -1.71 -0.69
N TYR A 39 -5.64 -2.83 -1.13
CA TYR A 39 -4.89 -2.89 -2.37
C TYR A 39 -5.73 -2.52 -3.60
N ILE A 40 -7.02 -2.90 -3.63
CA ILE A 40 -7.96 -2.47 -4.68
C ILE A 40 -8.16 -0.95 -4.64
N ALA A 41 -8.36 -0.38 -3.46
CA ALA A 41 -8.50 1.07 -3.29
C ALA A 41 -7.21 1.82 -3.68
N LEU A 42 -6.04 1.26 -3.37
CA LEU A 42 -4.74 1.83 -3.72
C LEU A 42 -4.53 1.84 -5.24
N VAL A 43 -4.90 0.77 -5.95
CA VAL A 43 -4.87 0.75 -7.42
C VAL A 43 -5.84 1.77 -8.03
N ALA A 44 -7.03 1.92 -7.46
CA ALA A 44 -7.97 2.96 -7.90
C ALA A 44 -7.42 4.37 -7.66
N TYR A 45 -6.71 4.58 -6.55
CA TYR A 45 -6.04 5.83 -6.24
C TYR A 45 -4.93 6.15 -7.24
N THR A 46 -4.04 5.19 -7.56
CA THR A 46 -2.96 5.42 -8.53
C THR A 46 -3.47 5.66 -9.95
N LYS A 47 -4.62 5.08 -10.32
CA LYS A 47 -5.30 5.36 -11.58
C LYS A 47 -5.96 6.74 -11.63
N LYS A 48 -6.40 7.26 -10.48
CA LYS A 48 -7.04 8.57 -10.38
C LYS A 48 -6.02 9.70 -10.33
N PHE A 49 -4.87 9.46 -9.70
CA PHE A 49 -3.78 10.41 -9.56
C PHE A 49 -2.51 9.83 -10.18
N GLU A 50 -2.46 9.93 -11.51
CA GLU A 50 -1.26 9.59 -12.29
C GLU A 50 -0.09 10.48 -11.82
N ASP A 51 1.15 9.98 -11.93
CA ASP A 51 2.43 10.60 -11.49
C ASP A 51 2.74 10.67 -9.98
N ILE A 52 1.81 10.33 -9.08
CA ILE A 52 2.11 10.40 -7.63
C ILE A 52 2.89 9.18 -7.16
N ILE A 53 2.38 7.99 -7.48
CA ILE A 53 2.91 6.71 -7.05
C ILE A 53 3.16 5.89 -8.30
N ASP A 54 4.37 5.37 -8.43
CA ASP A 54 4.70 4.45 -9.52
C ASP A 54 3.81 3.18 -9.43
N PRO A 55 3.03 2.86 -10.48
CA PRO A 55 2.12 1.73 -10.46
C PRO A 55 2.83 0.40 -10.24
N GLY A 56 4.09 0.27 -10.67
CA GLY A 56 4.91 -0.92 -10.52
C GLY A 56 5.04 -1.32 -9.06
N PHE A 57 5.37 -0.38 -8.17
CA PHE A 57 5.46 -0.65 -6.73
C PHE A 57 4.12 -1.08 -6.11
N VAL A 58 3.01 -0.51 -6.59
CA VAL A 58 1.67 -0.91 -6.14
C VAL A 58 1.35 -2.33 -6.59
N PHE A 59 1.64 -2.68 -7.85
CA PHE A 59 1.43 -4.04 -8.35
C PHE A 59 2.31 -5.06 -7.62
N VAL A 60 3.57 -4.74 -7.34
CA VAL A 60 4.45 -5.61 -6.55
C VAL A 60 3.90 -5.82 -5.14
N ALA A 61 3.36 -4.78 -4.49
CA ALA A 61 2.72 -4.90 -3.19
C ALA A 61 1.46 -5.78 -3.23
N VAL A 62 0.62 -5.61 -4.26
CA VAL A 62 -0.59 -6.43 -4.47
C VAL A 62 -0.23 -7.90 -4.68
N VAL A 63 0.74 -8.16 -5.56
CA VAL A 63 1.22 -9.52 -5.84
C VAL A 63 1.85 -10.13 -4.59
N GLY A 64 2.68 -9.38 -3.87
CA GLY A 64 3.27 -9.83 -2.60
C GLY A 64 2.21 -10.19 -1.56
N ALA A 65 1.18 -9.37 -1.42
CA ALA A 65 0.08 -9.63 -0.50
C ALA A 65 -0.74 -10.86 -0.88
N LEU A 66 -0.95 -11.10 -2.18
CA LEU A 66 -1.59 -12.31 -2.70
C LEU A 66 -0.72 -13.55 -2.46
N LEU A 67 0.59 -13.46 -2.75
CA LEU A 67 1.54 -14.56 -2.54
C LEU A 67 1.61 -14.99 -1.07
N LEU A 68 1.64 -14.04 -0.14
CA LEU A 68 1.60 -14.33 1.30
C LEU A 68 0.30 -14.97 1.78
N ARG A 69 -0.76 -14.92 0.97
CA ARG A 69 -2.04 -15.56 1.27
C ARG A 69 -2.07 -17.03 0.81
N PHE A 70 -1.19 -17.42 -0.10
CA PHE A 70 -1.01 -18.81 -0.46
C PHE A 70 -0.05 -19.46 0.54
N GLU A 71 -0.56 -20.40 1.36
CA GLU A 71 0.23 -21.18 2.33
C GLU A 71 1.34 -22.04 1.67
N PHE A 72 1.39 -22.07 0.33
CA PHE A 72 2.42 -22.73 -0.47
C PHE A 72 3.84 -22.18 -0.23
N MET A 73 3.97 -20.92 0.20
CA MET A 73 5.28 -20.32 0.50
C MET A 73 5.57 -20.46 2.00
N SER A 74 6.32 -21.49 2.40
CA SER A 74 6.81 -21.64 3.78
C SER A 74 8.31 -21.30 3.88
N GLY A 75 8.75 -20.85 5.06
CA GLY A 75 10.16 -20.60 5.36
C GLY A 75 10.70 -19.25 4.86
N TRP A 76 11.81 -19.27 4.13
CA TRP A 76 12.58 -18.08 3.75
C TRP A 76 11.91 -17.23 2.66
N VAL A 77 11.20 -17.87 1.72
CA VAL A 77 10.47 -17.19 0.65
C VAL A 77 9.37 -16.30 1.22
N LEU A 78 8.63 -16.79 2.22
CA LEU A 78 7.60 -16.01 2.92
C LEU A 78 8.19 -14.74 3.54
N LYS A 79 9.35 -14.87 4.21
CA LYS A 79 10.05 -13.71 4.80
C LYS A 79 10.49 -12.71 3.74
N ALA A 80 11.01 -13.18 2.60
CA ALA A 80 11.43 -12.32 1.49
C ALA A 80 10.24 -11.54 0.90
N VAL A 81 9.13 -12.22 0.62
CA VAL A 81 7.91 -11.57 0.10
C VAL A 81 7.35 -10.57 1.11
N MET A 82 7.35 -10.90 2.40
CA MET A 82 6.93 -9.98 3.45
C MET A 82 7.82 -8.73 3.51
N TYR A 83 9.13 -8.89 3.35
CA TYR A 83 10.06 -7.75 3.32
C TYR A 83 9.86 -6.88 2.09
N ILE A 84 9.65 -7.48 0.91
CA ILE A 84 9.36 -6.78 -0.33
C ILE A 84 8.03 -6.02 -0.24
N GLU A 85 6.96 -6.65 0.27
CA GLU A 85 5.67 -6.00 0.47
C GLU A 85 5.81 -4.81 1.43
N THR A 86 6.50 -5.00 2.55
CA THR A 86 6.76 -3.95 3.55
C THR A 86 7.52 -2.78 2.92
N ALA A 87 8.54 -3.06 2.10
CA ALA A 87 9.29 -2.02 1.40
C ALA A 87 8.42 -1.23 0.41
N CYS A 88 7.51 -1.90 -0.31
CA CYS A 88 6.57 -1.25 -1.22
C CYS A 88 5.55 -0.38 -0.46
N LEU A 89 5.01 -0.86 0.65
CA LEU A 89 4.14 -0.04 1.52
C LEU A 89 4.89 1.15 2.11
N GLY A 90 6.16 0.97 2.50
CA GLY A 90 7.03 2.06 2.93
C GLY A 90 7.24 3.12 1.85
N TYR A 91 7.46 2.69 0.60
CA TYR A 91 7.54 3.60 -0.55
C TYR A 91 6.25 4.41 -0.73
N VAL A 92 5.07 3.76 -0.64
CA VAL A 92 3.77 4.45 -0.73
C VAL A 92 3.61 5.50 0.36
N ILE A 93 3.97 5.17 1.61
CA ILE A 93 3.96 6.11 2.73
C ILE A 93 4.85 7.32 2.43
N LEU A 94 6.09 7.09 1.98
CA LEU A 94 7.03 8.16 1.67
C LEU A 94 6.51 9.07 0.56
N ARG A 95 5.94 8.51 -0.51
CA ARG A 95 5.34 9.30 -1.60
C ARG A 95 4.15 10.12 -1.13
N CYS A 96 3.24 9.54 -0.35
CA CYS A 96 2.12 10.27 0.23
C CYS A 96 2.58 11.41 1.14
N VAL A 97 3.61 11.19 1.97
CA VAL A 97 4.20 12.23 2.83
C VAL A 97 4.87 13.34 2.00
N GLN A 98 5.67 12.98 0.99
CA GLN A 98 6.30 13.96 0.09
C GLN A 98 5.26 14.83 -0.62
N VAL A 99 4.15 14.24 -1.05
CA VAL A 99 3.07 14.97 -1.72
C VAL A 99 2.29 15.85 -0.76
N LEU A 100 2.11 15.44 0.49
CA LEU A 100 1.40 16.25 1.48
C LEU A 100 2.24 17.41 2.06
N PHE A 101 3.53 17.19 2.27
CA PHE A 101 4.43 18.14 2.95
C PHE A 101 5.43 18.83 2.02
N GLY A 102 5.74 18.25 0.87
CA GLY A 102 6.67 18.77 -0.13
C GLY A 102 6.00 19.50 -1.30
N SER A 103 4.66 19.55 -1.34
CA SER A 103 3.90 20.45 -2.22
C SER A 103 3.88 21.86 -1.62
N GLY A 104 5.04 22.54 -1.65
CA GLY A 104 5.20 23.98 -1.39
C GLY A 104 5.57 24.70 -2.68
#